data_AF-A0A9W7HYJ3-F1
#
_entry.id   AF-A0A9W7HYJ3-F1
#
_cell.length_a   1.000
_cell.length_b   1.000
_cell.length_c   1.000
_cell.angle_alpha   90.00
_cell.angle_beta   90.00
_cell.angle_gamma   90.00
#
_symmetry.space_group_name_H-M   'P 1'
#
loop_
_entity.id
_entity.type
_entity.pdbx_description
1 polymer ?
#
loop_
_entity_poly.entity_id
_entity_poly.type
_entity_poly.pdbx_seq_one_letter_code
_entity_poly.pdbx_strand_id
1 'polypeptide(L)'
;MQAPKRGGKVAVPAKKKQEKVVNSLFEKSPKQFDIGGTLPPKKDLQRFVKWPKVFCIQRKKRIPKQCLKVPPALNQFTKTLDKNLGLQ
;
A
#
# COMPACT_ATOMS: atom_id res chain seq x y z
N MET A 1 -17.71 50.93 -22.44
CA MET A 1 -18.18 50.11 -23.59
C MET A 1 -17.13 50.27 -24.68
N GLN A 2 -16.39 49.31 -25.24
CA GLN A 2 -16.48 47.85 -25.40
C GLN A 2 -15.02 47.34 -25.66
N ALA A 3 -14.72 46.08 -25.34
CA ALA A 3 -13.39 45.44 -25.17
C ALA A 3 -12.50 45.24 -26.43
N PRO A 4 -11.17 44.98 -26.26
CA PRO A 4 -10.33 44.35 -27.27
C PRO A 4 -10.34 42.82 -27.10
N LYS A 5 -10.70 42.05 -28.14
CA LYS A 5 -10.51 40.58 -28.13
C LYS A 5 -9.18 40.22 -28.80
N ARG A 6 -8.17 39.92 -27.97
CA ARG A 6 -6.93 39.22 -28.32
C ARG A 6 -7.14 37.70 -28.35
N GLY A 7 -6.43 37.03 -29.25
CA GLY A 7 -5.80 35.74 -28.98
C GLY A 7 -6.61 34.50 -29.37
N GLY A 8 -6.27 33.94 -30.54
CA GLY A 8 -6.70 32.61 -30.95
C GLY A 8 -6.27 31.54 -29.94
N LYS A 9 -7.22 30.68 -29.58
CA LYS A 9 -6.96 29.50 -28.76
C LYS A 9 -6.31 28.43 -29.64
N VAL A 10 -5.03 28.17 -29.37
CA VAL A 10 -4.28 27.01 -29.86
C VAL A 10 -5.03 25.75 -29.45
N ALA A 11 -5.45 24.95 -30.44
CA ALA A 11 -6.14 23.70 -30.23
C ALA A 11 -5.20 22.68 -29.56
N VAL A 12 -5.55 22.25 -28.35
CA VAL A 12 -4.92 21.11 -27.67
C VAL A 12 -5.30 19.84 -28.45
N PRO A 13 -4.34 18.97 -28.84
CA PRO A 13 -4.65 17.77 -29.60
C PRO A 13 -5.50 16.82 -28.74
N ALA A 14 -6.70 16.51 -29.21
CA ALA A 14 -7.60 15.55 -28.61
C ALA A 14 -6.93 14.17 -28.59
N LYS A 15 -6.74 13.61 -27.39
CA LYS A 15 -6.31 12.21 -27.22
C LYS A 15 -7.31 11.31 -27.97
N LYS A 16 -6.84 10.64 -29.02
CA LYS A 16 -7.57 9.59 -29.72
C LYS A 16 -8.05 8.56 -28.70
N LYS A 17 -9.37 8.50 -28.50
CA LYS A 17 -10.03 7.41 -27.79
C LYS A 17 -9.86 6.18 -28.66
N GLN A 18 -8.93 5.29 -28.30
CA GLN A 18 -8.84 3.99 -28.93
C GLN A 18 -10.16 3.26 -28.65
N GLU A 19 -10.95 3.02 -29.70
CA GLU A 19 -12.09 2.13 -29.63
C GLU A 19 -11.57 0.75 -29.23
N LYS A 20 -11.93 0.34 -28.01
CA LYS A 20 -11.69 -1.02 -27.57
C LYS A 20 -12.62 -1.90 -28.39
N VAL A 21 -12.06 -2.73 -29.27
CA VAL A 21 -12.77 -3.82 -29.92
C VAL A 21 -13.34 -4.71 -28.82
N VAL A 22 -14.60 -4.50 -28.46
CA VAL A 22 -15.33 -5.40 -27.57
C VAL A 22 -15.63 -6.63 -28.41
N ASN A 23 -15.04 -7.76 -28.04
CA ASN A 23 -15.38 -9.04 -28.63
C ASN A 23 -16.88 -9.28 -28.44
N SER A 24 -17.66 -9.18 -29.52
CA SER A 24 -19.13 -9.26 -29.48
C SER A 24 -19.67 -10.59 -28.94
N LEU A 25 -18.81 -11.60 -28.82
CA LEU A 25 -19.17 -12.91 -28.26
C LEU A 25 -19.27 -12.91 -26.73
N PHE A 26 -18.67 -11.93 -26.02
CA PHE A 26 -18.66 -11.92 -24.56
C PHE A 26 -18.91 -10.53 -23.98
N GLU A 27 -19.93 -10.46 -23.13
CA GLU A 27 -20.23 -9.28 -22.31
C GLU A 27 -19.34 -9.25 -21.05
N LYS A 28 -19.09 -8.03 -20.53
CA LYS A 28 -18.36 -7.85 -19.27
C LYS A 28 -19.28 -8.12 -18.07
N SER A 29 -18.88 -9.01 -17.18
CA SER A 29 -19.56 -9.31 -15.91
C SER A 29 -18.81 -8.74 -14.69
N PRO A 30 -19.05 -7.47 -14.29
CA PRO A 30 -18.42 -6.91 -13.10
C PRO A 30 -19.01 -7.55 -11.83
N LYS A 31 -18.13 -8.03 -10.94
CA LYS A 31 -18.52 -8.49 -9.60
C LYS A 31 -18.57 -7.31 -8.65
N GLN A 32 -19.63 -7.20 -7.86
CA GLN A 32 -19.75 -6.23 -6.79
C GLN A 32 -19.09 -6.78 -5.52
N PHE A 33 -18.06 -6.11 -5.00
CA PHE A 33 -17.29 -6.53 -3.83
C PHE A 33 -17.57 -5.69 -2.57
N ASP A 34 -18.62 -4.87 -2.61
CA ASP A 34 -19.10 -4.11 -1.46
C ASP A 34 -19.77 -5.04 -0.44
N ILE A 35 -20.06 -4.49 0.74
CA ILE A 35 -20.70 -5.22 1.83
C ILE A 35 -22.06 -5.78 1.35
N GLY A 36 -22.25 -7.10 1.47
CA GLY A 36 -23.48 -7.78 1.03
C GLY A 36 -23.51 -8.18 -0.46
N GLY A 37 -22.42 -7.96 -1.20
CA GLY A 37 -22.28 -8.39 -2.59
C GLY A 37 -21.69 -9.80 -2.76
N THR A 38 -20.90 -9.98 -3.81
CA THR A 38 -20.19 -11.24 -4.11
C THR A 38 -19.04 -11.47 -3.12
N LEU A 39 -18.60 -12.73 -2.97
CA LEU A 39 -17.42 -13.08 -2.18
C LEU A 39 -16.22 -12.18 -2.53
N PRO A 40 -15.51 -11.65 -1.51
CA PRO A 40 -14.36 -10.80 -1.74
C PRO A 40 -13.24 -11.59 -2.44
N PRO A 41 -12.38 -10.91 -3.21
CA PRO A 41 -11.16 -11.53 -3.70
C PRO A 41 -10.30 -12.02 -2.51
N LYS A 42 -9.44 -13.00 -2.74
CA LYS A 42 -8.49 -13.48 -1.72
C LYS A 42 -7.62 -12.30 -1.26
N LYS A 43 -7.73 -11.93 0.01
CA LYS A 43 -6.92 -10.89 0.66
C LYS A 43 -5.78 -11.52 1.44
N ASP A 44 -4.71 -10.77 1.66
CA ASP A 44 -3.66 -11.20 2.57
C ASP A 44 -4.19 -11.21 4.02
N LEU A 45 -4.28 -12.40 4.59
CA LEU A 45 -4.75 -12.62 5.96
C LEU A 45 -3.61 -12.75 6.96
N GLN A 46 -2.35 -12.57 6.57
CA GLN A 46 -1.18 -12.74 7.45
C GLN A 46 -1.28 -11.94 8.76
N ARG A 47 -2.00 -10.81 8.80
CA ARG A 47 -2.21 -10.03 10.03
C ARG A 47 -3.43 -10.45 10.84
N PHE A 48 -4.43 -11.03 10.21
CA PHE A 48 -5.76 -11.31 10.78
C PHE A 48 -5.94 -12.77 11.18
N VAL A 49 -5.05 -13.66 10.70
CA VAL A 49 -5.02 -15.06 11.12
C VAL A 49 -4.65 -15.16 12.60
N LYS A 50 -5.31 -16.07 13.31
CA LYS A 50 -4.94 -16.47 14.67
C LYS A 50 -3.61 -17.22 14.62
N TRP A 51 -2.52 -16.52 14.90
CA TRP A 51 -1.18 -17.11 14.96
C TRP A 51 -0.98 -17.97 16.23
N PRO A 52 -0.09 -18.97 16.18
CA PRO A 52 0.28 -19.73 17.36
C PRO A 52 0.83 -18.82 18.47
N LYS A 53 0.58 -19.20 19.73
CA LYS A 53 0.88 -18.36 20.91
C LYS A 53 2.36 -17.91 20.97
N VAL A 54 3.28 -18.79 20.57
CA VAL A 54 4.73 -18.51 20.57
C VAL A 54 5.10 -17.34 19.65
N PHE A 55 4.53 -17.28 18.44
CA PHE A 55 4.77 -16.19 17.50
C PHE A 55 4.17 -14.88 17.99
N CYS A 56 2.96 -14.94 18.56
CA CYS A 56 2.33 -13.77 19.18
C CYS A 56 3.19 -13.19 20.29
N ILE A 57 3.70 -14.03 21.20
CA ILE A 57 4.57 -13.58 22.31
C ILE A 57 5.88 -13.02 21.75
N GLN A 58 6.54 -13.72 20.83
CA GLN A 58 7.80 -13.26 20.21
C GLN A 58 7.65 -11.89 19.55
N ARG A 59 6.58 -11.68 18.76
CA ARG A 59 6.31 -10.38 18.13
C ARG A 59 5.96 -9.30 19.17
N LYS A 60 5.14 -9.64 20.16
CA LYS A 60 4.73 -8.71 21.23
C LYS A 60 5.90 -8.30 22.12
N LYS A 61 6.93 -9.13 22.34
CA LYS A 61 8.12 -8.78 23.14
C LYS A 61 8.85 -7.52 22.65
N ARG A 62 8.73 -7.17 21.37
CA ARG A 62 9.34 -5.95 20.81
C ARG A 62 8.67 -4.67 21.32
N ILE A 63 7.35 -4.66 21.45
CA ILE A 63 6.56 -3.48 21.85
C ILE A 63 6.98 -2.94 23.22
N PRO A 64 7.02 -3.72 24.32
CA PRO A 64 7.42 -3.20 25.62
C PRO A 64 8.89 -2.75 25.64
N LYS A 65 9.79 -3.38 24.87
CA LYS A 65 11.19 -2.93 24.76
C LYS A 65 11.33 -1.55 24.09
N GLN A 66 10.39 -1.18 23.21
CA GLN A 66 10.40 0.12 22.53
C GLN A 66 9.65 1.19 23.32
N CYS A 67 8.53 0.82 23.94
CA CYS A 67 7.65 1.77 24.63
C CYS A 67 8.10 2.06 26.07
N LEU A 68 8.79 1.13 26.74
CA LEU A 68 9.27 1.31 28.10
C LEU A 68 10.70 1.85 28.09
N LYS A 69 11.06 2.57 29.15
CA LYS A 69 12.42 3.06 29.32
C LYS A 69 13.36 1.91 29.65
N VAL A 70 14.25 1.59 28.71
CA VAL A 70 15.24 0.51 28.88
C VAL A 70 16.46 1.06 29.65
N PRO A 71 16.94 0.37 30.70
CA PRO A 71 18.15 0.75 31.41
C PRO A 71 19.38 0.85 30.49
N PRO A 72 20.34 1.76 30.76
CA PRO A 72 21.50 1.97 29.87
C PRO A 72 22.36 0.72 29.67
N ALA A 73 22.51 -0.10 30.72
CA ALA A 73 23.23 -1.37 30.66
C ALA A 73 22.60 -2.39 29.70
N LEU A 74 21.29 -2.30 29.43
CA LEU A 74 20.63 -3.13 28.42
C LEU A 74 20.57 -2.44 27.07
N ASN A 75 20.52 -1.11 27.05
CA ASN A 75 20.44 -0.34 25.81
C ASN A 75 21.75 -0.35 25.00
N GLN A 76 22.89 -0.62 25.63
CA GLN A 76 24.18 -0.74 24.93
C GLN A 76 24.14 -1.77 23.78
N PHE A 77 23.36 -2.85 23.93
CA PHE A 77 23.23 -3.90 22.92
C PHE A 77 22.40 -3.50 21.70
N THR A 78 21.71 -2.35 21.73
CA THR A 78 21.00 -1.83 20.56
C THR A 78 21.90 -1.05 19.61
N LYS A 79 23.04 -0.54 20.11
CA LYS A 79 24.02 0.22 19.36
C LYS A 79 25.18 -0.69 18.96
N THR A 80 25.03 -1.35 17.81
CA THR A 80 26.07 -2.23 17.25
C THR A 80 26.97 -1.47 16.27
N LEU A 81 28.15 -2.00 15.98
CA LEU A 81 29.01 -1.52 14.89
C LEU A 81 28.26 -1.62 13.54
N ASP A 82 28.69 -0.84 12.56
CA ASP A 82 28.11 -0.89 11.23
C ASP A 82 28.47 -2.19 10.50
N LYS A 83 27.72 -2.50 9.45
CA LYS A 83 27.84 -3.79 8.76
C LYS A 83 29.19 -3.98 8.09
N ASN A 84 29.89 -2.91 7.70
CA ASN A 84 31.19 -3.04 7.03
C ASN A 84 32.27 -3.43 8.03
N LEU A 85 32.30 -2.78 9.19
CA LEU A 85 33.25 -3.09 10.25
C LEU A 85 32.94 -4.42 10.95
N GLY A 86 31.67 -4.82 11.06
CA GLY A 86 31.27 -6.07 11.69
C GLY A 86 31.44 -7.34 10.84
N LEU A 87 31.70 -7.18 9.54
CA LEU A 87 31.95 -8.29 8.60
C LEU A 87 33.42 -8.39 8.16
N GLN A 88 34.23 -7.39 8.48
CA GLN A 88 35.70 -7.47 8.41
C GLN A 88 36.24 -8.47 9.43
#